data_AF-A0A0G4P3J4-F1
#
_entry.id   AF-A0A0G4P3J4-F1
#
_cell.length_a   1.000
_cell.length_b   1.000
_cell.length_c   1.000
_cell.angle_alpha   90.00
_cell.angle_beta   90.00
_cell.angle_gamma   90.00
#
_symmetry.space_group_name_H-M   'P 1'
#
loop_
_entity.id
_entity.type
_entity.pdbx_description
1 polymer ?
#
loop_
_entity_poly.entity_id
_entity_poly.type
_entity_poly.pdbx_seq_one_letter_code
_entity_poly.pdbx_strand_id
1 'polypeptide(L)'
;MRQSTPILWVVQACLIWLTLVSASPAVSRDNLVSSDSDSDVPALQTRDTKPFPLRILPLGASITRGYKSKDGNGYRKWLRQQLRYAGWDVDMIGTMKSGTMRDNDHDGHIGWRIDQIAAHAKEIIPQQPNLILLNAGTNDAIQDYKVDTAGKRMDSLLTYLFDNIPNTTIILSTLTFNGKKPQLGTDISTQYIEIAAKRRARNESLVLADMSTFIQWKQLVDKIHPTALGYEEMASVWWAAIQQAEKEGLLKAPTSTAKNNTAFSKVREKELDDSTADPSLPAYTAPPQPTLKSNNGSSLFHQWHLWAVTFQMIMMCIGFSYV
;
A
#
# COMPACT_ATOMS: atom_id res chain seq x y z
N MET A 1 -6.59 65.07 -23.28
CA MET A 1 -7.99 65.12 -22.81
C MET A 1 -8.91 64.80 -23.98
N ARG A 2 -9.86 63.87 -23.77
CA ARG A 2 -11.00 63.42 -24.64
C ARG A 2 -10.63 62.76 -25.98
N GLN A 3 -10.81 61.43 -26.15
CA GLN A 3 -12.03 60.59 -26.30
C GLN A 3 -12.70 60.69 -27.70
N SER A 4 -12.69 59.58 -28.45
CA SER A 4 -13.89 58.83 -28.90
C SER A 4 -13.53 57.61 -29.77
N THR A 5 -14.41 56.59 -29.76
CA THR A 5 -14.23 55.13 -29.95
C THR A 5 -14.61 54.60 -31.38
N PRO A 6 -15.07 53.33 -31.62
CA PRO A 6 -14.30 52.22 -32.24
C PRO A 6 -15.00 51.50 -33.43
N ILE A 7 -14.30 50.69 -34.25
CA ILE A 7 -14.91 49.74 -35.22
C ILE A 7 -13.85 48.60 -35.48
N LEU A 8 -14.06 47.28 -35.56
CA LEU A 8 -14.99 46.45 -36.36
C LEU A 8 -14.97 44.97 -35.89
N TRP A 9 -16.13 44.32 -35.89
CA TRP A 9 -16.35 42.88 -36.11
C TRP A 9 -17.63 42.74 -36.94
N VAL A 10 -17.61 42.04 -38.09
CA VAL A 10 -18.78 41.32 -38.65
C VAL A 10 -18.29 40.18 -39.55
N VAL A 11 -18.83 38.98 -39.31
CA VAL A 11 -18.78 37.76 -40.12
C VAL A 11 -20.07 37.67 -40.94
N GLN A 12 -20.01 37.29 -42.22
CA GLN A 12 -21.19 36.73 -42.89
C GLN A 12 -20.82 35.79 -44.05
N ALA A 13 -21.32 34.56 -43.98
CA ALA A 13 -21.22 33.50 -44.96
C ALA A 13 -22.54 33.36 -45.74
N CYS A 14 -22.46 33.08 -47.04
CA CYS A 14 -23.62 32.86 -47.92
C CYS A 14 -23.76 31.37 -48.29
N LEU A 15 -24.99 30.87 -48.15
CA LEU A 15 -25.48 29.53 -48.52
C LEU A 15 -26.07 29.53 -49.94
N ILE A 16 -25.89 28.43 -50.69
CA ILE A 16 -26.75 28.04 -51.84
C ILE A 16 -27.01 26.51 -51.76
N TRP A 17 -28.23 26.09 -52.11
CA TRP A 17 -28.92 24.81 -51.87
C TRP A 17 -29.29 24.05 -53.18
N LEU A 18 -29.76 22.79 -53.03
CA LEU A 18 -30.53 21.88 -53.95
C LEU A 18 -29.75 21.15 -55.10
N THR A 19 -29.91 19.86 -55.47
CA THR A 19 -30.75 18.69 -55.05
C THR A 19 -30.32 17.36 -55.73
N LEU A 20 -30.48 16.24 -54.99
CA LEU A 20 -30.93 14.86 -55.31
C LEU A 20 -30.91 14.25 -56.75
N VAL A 21 -30.37 13.02 -56.88
CA VAL A 21 -31.04 11.81 -57.47
C VAL A 21 -30.45 10.52 -56.85
N SER A 22 -31.35 9.58 -56.59
CA SER A 22 -31.28 8.27 -55.92
C SER A 22 -30.82 7.08 -56.78
N ALA A 23 -30.27 6.04 -56.14
CA ALA A 23 -30.51 4.63 -56.51
C ALA A 23 -30.21 3.67 -55.34
N SER A 24 -31.21 2.88 -54.95
CA SER A 24 -31.14 1.78 -53.96
C SER A 24 -30.90 0.43 -54.67
N PRO A 25 -30.64 -0.65 -53.92
CA PRO A 25 -31.27 -1.92 -54.22
C PRO A 25 -32.14 -2.43 -53.08
N ALA A 26 -33.07 -3.29 -53.47
CA ALA A 26 -34.29 -3.64 -52.79
C ALA A 26 -34.15 -4.68 -51.67
N VAL A 27 -35.16 -4.64 -50.82
CA VAL A 27 -35.51 -5.48 -49.68
C VAL A 27 -35.85 -6.92 -50.09
N SER A 28 -35.51 -7.89 -49.24
CA SER A 28 -36.32 -9.10 -49.06
C SER A 28 -36.73 -9.21 -47.58
N ARG A 29 -38.05 -9.16 -47.40
CA ARG A 29 -38.86 -9.54 -46.21
C ARG A 29 -38.92 -11.08 -46.15
N ASP A 30 -39.08 -11.82 -45.05
CA ASP A 30 -39.80 -11.63 -43.79
C ASP A 30 -39.20 -12.54 -42.70
N ASN A 31 -39.21 -12.11 -41.44
CA ASN A 31 -39.92 -12.80 -40.35
C ASN A 31 -39.79 -11.99 -39.05
N LEU A 32 -40.89 -11.31 -38.71
CA LEU A 32 -41.15 -10.79 -37.37
C LEU A 32 -41.44 -11.96 -36.43
N VAL A 33 -40.67 -12.07 -35.35
CA VAL A 33 -41.23 -12.31 -34.01
C VAL A 33 -40.57 -11.31 -33.08
N SER A 34 -41.41 -10.46 -32.51
CA SER A 34 -41.11 -9.43 -31.51
C SER A 34 -40.96 -10.02 -30.12
N SER A 35 -40.02 -9.50 -29.32
CA SER A 35 -40.30 -8.78 -28.06
C SER A 35 -39.03 -8.65 -27.21
N ASP A 36 -38.73 -7.41 -26.79
CA ASP A 36 -38.09 -7.00 -25.53
C ASP A 36 -36.69 -7.53 -25.19
N SER A 37 -35.78 -6.79 -24.58
CA SER A 37 -35.69 -5.40 -24.15
C SER A 37 -34.23 -5.19 -23.71
N ASP A 38 -33.75 -3.98 -23.92
CA ASP A 38 -32.70 -3.29 -23.18
C ASP A 38 -31.85 -4.11 -22.19
N SER A 39 -30.60 -4.39 -22.56
CA SER A 39 -29.54 -4.62 -21.59
C SER A 39 -28.20 -4.18 -22.17
N ASP A 40 -27.89 -2.89 -22.04
CA ASP A 40 -26.52 -2.38 -22.00
C ASP A 40 -25.84 -2.98 -20.75
N VAL A 41 -25.48 -4.26 -20.82
CA VAL A 41 -24.56 -4.88 -19.85
C VAL A 41 -23.17 -4.60 -20.38
N PRO A 42 -22.31 -3.83 -19.67
CA PRO A 42 -20.93 -3.69 -20.07
C PRO A 42 -20.32 -5.09 -20.21
N ALA A 43 -19.82 -5.40 -21.40
CA ALA A 43 -19.11 -6.65 -21.62
C ALA A 43 -18.06 -6.82 -20.52
N LEU A 44 -18.15 -7.91 -19.75
CA LEU A 44 -17.19 -8.24 -18.70
C LEU A 44 -15.80 -8.32 -19.32
N GLN A 45 -15.00 -7.27 -19.17
CA GLN A 45 -13.59 -7.32 -19.53
C GLN A 45 -12.91 -8.35 -18.63
N THR A 46 -12.28 -9.35 -19.25
CA THR A 46 -11.35 -10.24 -18.56
C THR A 46 -10.25 -9.38 -17.96
N ARG A 47 -10.08 -9.44 -16.64
CA ARG A 47 -8.96 -8.78 -15.96
C ARG A 47 -7.64 -9.28 -16.54
N ASP A 48 -6.71 -8.36 -16.78
CA ASP A 48 -5.32 -8.72 -17.03
C ASP A 48 -4.76 -9.40 -15.78
N THR A 49 -4.71 -10.73 -15.81
CA THR A 49 -4.15 -11.53 -14.73
C THR A 49 -2.65 -11.29 -14.66
N LYS A 50 -2.14 -11.07 -13.45
CA LYS A 50 -0.70 -10.89 -13.21
C LYS A 50 0.05 -12.21 -13.40
N PRO A 51 1.36 -12.18 -13.73
CA PRO A 51 2.09 -13.36 -14.22
C PRO A 51 2.32 -14.46 -13.17
N PHE A 52 2.15 -14.16 -11.87
CA PHE A 52 2.29 -15.10 -10.76
C PHE A 52 1.50 -14.61 -9.55
N PRO A 53 1.17 -15.49 -8.60
CA PRO A 53 0.50 -15.08 -7.37
C PRO A 53 1.46 -14.39 -6.38
N LEU A 54 0.91 -13.51 -5.56
CA LEU A 54 1.59 -12.96 -4.39
C LEU A 54 1.31 -13.83 -3.17
N ARG A 55 2.36 -14.50 -2.66
CA ARG A 55 2.40 -15.12 -1.34
C ARG A 55 2.90 -14.08 -0.33
N ILE A 56 1.95 -13.40 0.31
CA ILE A 56 2.21 -12.22 1.13
C ILE A 56 2.31 -12.62 2.60
N LEU A 57 3.41 -12.25 3.25
CA LEU A 57 3.56 -12.37 4.70
C LEU A 57 3.44 -11.00 5.37
N PRO A 58 2.31 -10.68 6.03
CA PRO A 58 2.22 -9.56 6.96
C PRO A 58 3.00 -9.89 8.23
N LEU A 59 4.16 -9.26 8.43
CA LEU A 59 5.05 -9.52 9.56
C LEU A 59 5.12 -8.29 10.48
N GLY A 60 4.83 -8.48 11.76
CA GLY A 60 4.91 -7.37 12.70
C GLY A 60 4.28 -7.64 14.06
N ALA A 61 3.67 -6.60 14.62
CA ALA A 61 3.08 -6.64 15.95
C ALA A 61 1.55 -6.43 15.93
N SER A 62 1.01 -5.73 16.93
CA SER A 62 -0.43 -5.49 17.09
C SER A 62 -1.08 -4.73 15.93
N ILE A 63 -0.35 -3.81 15.30
CA ILE A 63 -0.83 -3.07 14.12
C ILE A 63 -1.01 -4.03 12.94
N THR A 64 -0.02 -4.89 12.66
CA THR A 64 -0.15 -5.95 11.64
C THR A 64 -1.28 -6.92 11.93
N ARG A 65 -1.47 -7.29 13.21
CA ARG A 65 -2.60 -8.12 13.62
C ARG A 65 -3.96 -7.46 13.35
N GLY A 66 -4.03 -6.14 13.27
CA GLY A 66 -5.30 -5.40 13.19
C GLY A 66 -5.94 -5.19 14.55
N TYR A 67 -5.15 -5.13 15.63
CA TYR A 67 -5.65 -4.86 16.96
C TYR A 67 -6.35 -3.50 17.02
N LYS A 68 -7.45 -3.41 17.78
CA LYS A 68 -8.40 -2.28 17.82
C LYS A 68 -9.18 -2.01 16.53
N SER A 69 -8.97 -2.78 15.46
CA SER A 69 -9.97 -2.84 14.38
C SER A 69 -11.19 -3.63 14.86
N LYS A 70 -12.41 -3.15 14.57
CA LYS A 70 -13.66 -3.81 14.96
C LYS A 70 -13.77 -5.23 14.39
N ASP A 71 -13.26 -5.42 13.18
CA ASP A 71 -13.30 -6.68 12.45
C ASP A 71 -12.04 -7.53 12.61
N GLY A 72 -11.04 -7.06 13.37
CA GLY A 72 -9.75 -7.70 13.56
C GLY A 72 -8.89 -7.84 12.29
N ASN A 73 -9.26 -7.24 11.16
CA ASN A 73 -8.50 -7.35 9.90
C ASN A 73 -7.36 -6.33 9.80
N GLY A 74 -7.54 -5.14 10.40
CA GLY A 74 -6.63 -4.02 10.20
C GLY A 74 -6.53 -3.63 8.73
N TYR A 75 -5.32 -3.32 8.26
CA TYR A 75 -5.09 -2.94 6.85
C TYR A 75 -5.20 -4.12 5.87
N ARG A 76 -5.10 -5.37 6.37
CA ARG A 76 -4.88 -6.56 5.54
C ARG A 76 -6.01 -6.81 4.55
N LYS A 77 -7.27 -6.64 4.99
CA LYS A 77 -8.45 -6.81 4.14
C LYS A 77 -8.47 -5.81 3.00
N TRP A 78 -8.29 -4.53 3.30
CA TRP A 78 -8.28 -3.43 2.33
C TRP A 78 -7.17 -3.61 1.29
N LEU A 79 -5.96 -3.94 1.74
CA LEU A 79 -4.83 -4.19 0.87
C LEU A 79 -5.07 -5.41 -0.04
N ARG A 80 -5.57 -6.52 0.53
CA ARG A 80 -5.86 -7.73 -0.25
C ARG A 80 -6.91 -7.46 -1.32
N GLN A 81 -7.99 -6.77 -0.99
CA GLN A 81 -9.03 -6.40 -1.96
C GLN A 81 -8.46 -5.54 -3.09
N GLN A 82 -7.61 -4.56 -2.77
CA GLN A 82 -6.96 -3.69 -3.76
C GLN A 82 -6.06 -4.47 -4.72
N LEU A 83 -5.25 -5.39 -4.20
CA LEU A 83 -4.34 -6.22 -5.00
C LEU A 83 -5.13 -7.10 -5.98
N ARG A 84 -6.22 -7.70 -5.51
CA ARG A 84 -7.10 -8.55 -6.31
C ARG A 84 -7.88 -7.75 -7.35
N TYR A 85 -8.33 -6.55 -6.99
CA TYR A 85 -8.91 -5.62 -7.94
C TYR A 85 -7.93 -5.28 -9.08
N ALA A 86 -6.64 -5.12 -8.76
CA ALA A 86 -5.55 -4.88 -9.71
C ALA A 86 -5.07 -6.14 -10.48
N GLY A 87 -5.73 -7.30 -10.30
CA GLY A 87 -5.46 -8.51 -11.07
C GLY A 87 -4.42 -9.48 -10.48
N TRP A 88 -3.98 -9.25 -9.24
CA TRP A 88 -3.12 -10.20 -8.53
C TRP A 88 -3.94 -11.32 -7.88
N ASP A 89 -3.50 -12.56 -8.06
CA ASP A 89 -3.88 -13.67 -7.19
C ASP A 89 -3.11 -13.51 -5.86
N VAL A 90 -3.80 -13.59 -4.72
CA VAL A 90 -3.20 -13.30 -3.40
C VAL A 90 -3.47 -14.44 -2.40
N ASP A 91 -2.39 -14.96 -1.81
CA ASP A 91 -2.38 -15.87 -0.66
C ASP A 91 -1.66 -15.17 0.49
N MET A 92 -2.42 -14.76 1.51
CA MET A 92 -1.87 -14.27 2.76
C MET A 92 -1.36 -15.49 3.54
N ILE A 93 -0.18 -15.37 4.11
CA ILE A 93 0.43 -16.45 4.88
C ILE A 93 0.90 -15.95 6.24
N GLY A 94 1.09 -16.90 7.15
CA GLY A 94 1.69 -16.68 8.45
C GLY A 94 1.31 -17.76 9.45
N THR A 95 1.87 -17.67 10.65
CA THR A 95 1.60 -18.66 11.71
C THR A 95 0.33 -18.36 12.53
N MET A 96 -0.28 -17.19 12.34
CA MET A 96 -1.48 -16.76 13.05
C MET A 96 -2.64 -16.50 12.09
N LYS A 97 -3.87 -16.67 12.59
CA LYS A 97 -5.10 -16.29 11.90
C LYS A 97 -5.92 -15.35 12.77
N SER A 98 -6.30 -14.19 12.26
CA SER A 98 -7.30 -13.35 12.92
C SER A 98 -7.95 -12.32 12.00
N GLY A 99 -9.20 -11.99 12.32
CA GLY A 99 -10.04 -11.10 11.54
C GLY A 99 -11.13 -11.85 10.75
N THR A 100 -12.07 -11.10 10.18
CA THR A 100 -13.24 -11.62 9.45
C THR A 100 -13.03 -11.81 7.94
N MET A 101 -11.90 -11.36 7.37
CA MET A 101 -11.57 -11.66 5.97
C MET A 101 -11.35 -13.17 5.78
N ARG A 102 -11.57 -13.71 4.58
CA ARG A 102 -11.42 -15.15 4.36
C ARG A 102 -9.98 -15.61 4.53
N ASP A 103 -9.07 -14.88 3.90
CA ASP A 103 -7.64 -15.14 3.93
C ASP A 103 -6.97 -14.34 5.03
N ASN A 104 -7.23 -14.74 6.28
CA ASN A 104 -6.88 -13.97 7.47
C ASN A 104 -5.55 -14.38 8.13
N ASP A 105 -4.71 -15.10 7.40
CA ASP A 105 -3.36 -15.48 7.82
C ASP A 105 -2.42 -14.27 7.92
N HIS A 106 -1.55 -14.29 8.94
CA HIS A 106 -0.55 -13.24 9.21
C HIS A 106 0.48 -13.68 10.28
N ASP A 107 1.53 -12.88 10.49
CA ASP A 107 2.48 -12.99 11.62
C ASP A 107 2.57 -11.65 12.40
N GLY A 108 1.41 -11.12 12.82
CA GLY A 108 1.26 -9.98 13.73
C GLY A 108 1.15 -10.39 15.20
N HIS A 109 2.21 -10.16 15.99
CA HIS A 109 2.30 -10.56 17.39
C HIS A 109 2.19 -9.38 18.36
N ILE A 110 1.09 -9.28 19.11
CA ILE A 110 0.85 -8.14 20.01
C ILE A 110 2.00 -7.98 21.01
N GLY A 111 2.51 -6.74 21.13
CA GLY A 111 3.55 -6.39 22.10
C GLY A 111 4.98 -6.76 21.68
N TRP A 112 5.16 -7.45 20.56
CA TRP A 112 6.50 -7.89 20.14
C TRP A 112 7.36 -6.77 19.60
N ARG A 113 8.62 -6.81 19.99
CA ARG A 113 9.72 -5.97 19.51
C ARG A 113 10.45 -6.61 18.32
N ILE A 114 11.37 -5.86 17.72
CA ILE A 114 12.20 -6.32 16.60
C ILE A 114 12.98 -7.60 16.94
N ASP A 115 13.55 -7.70 18.15
CA ASP A 115 14.35 -8.87 18.58
C ASP A 115 13.50 -10.14 18.68
N GLN A 116 12.25 -10.01 19.12
CA GLN A 116 11.32 -11.14 19.26
C GLN A 116 10.82 -11.61 17.89
N ILE A 117 10.54 -10.67 16.99
CA ILE A 117 10.20 -10.98 15.59
C ILE A 117 11.39 -11.67 14.91
N ALA A 118 12.62 -11.19 15.14
CA ALA A 118 13.82 -11.82 14.59
C ALA A 118 14.02 -13.26 15.11
N ALA A 119 13.77 -13.51 16.40
CA ALA A 119 13.83 -14.87 16.95
C ALA A 119 12.76 -15.82 16.38
N HIS A 120 11.61 -15.29 15.96
CA HIS A 120 10.53 -16.03 15.31
C HIS A 120 10.75 -16.26 13.81
N ALA A 121 11.68 -15.54 13.18
CA ALA A 121 11.92 -15.61 11.74
C ALA A 121 12.18 -17.05 11.22
N LYS A 122 12.75 -17.93 12.05
CA LYS A 122 12.96 -19.35 11.73
C LYS A 122 11.67 -20.13 11.46
N GLU A 123 10.55 -19.74 12.09
CA GLU A 123 9.26 -20.42 11.94
C GLU A 123 8.53 -19.99 10.65
N ILE A 124 8.85 -18.80 10.14
CA ILE A 124 8.24 -18.24 8.91
C ILE A 124 9.02 -18.61 7.64
N ILE A 125 10.35 -18.82 7.73
CA ILE A 125 11.20 -19.16 6.58
C ILE A 125 10.65 -20.33 5.75
N PRO A 126 10.18 -21.46 6.34
CA PRO A 126 9.66 -22.58 5.56
C PRO A 126 8.44 -22.25 4.68
N GLN A 127 7.73 -21.15 4.95
CA GLN A 127 6.56 -20.72 4.17
C GLN A 127 6.96 -20.05 2.84
N GLN A 128 8.19 -19.57 2.72
CA GLN A 128 8.78 -19.00 1.51
C GLN A 128 7.88 -17.93 0.83
N PRO A 129 7.54 -16.81 1.52
CA PRO A 129 6.87 -15.67 0.90
C PRO A 129 7.70 -15.09 -0.26
N ASN A 130 7.04 -14.57 -1.30
CA ASN A 130 7.69 -13.71 -2.29
C ASN A 130 7.49 -12.21 -2.00
N LEU A 131 6.62 -11.87 -1.06
CA LEU A 131 6.40 -10.51 -0.60
C LEU A 131 6.23 -10.48 0.92
N ILE A 132 7.06 -9.70 1.61
CA ILE A 132 6.96 -9.50 3.07
C ILE A 132 6.59 -8.04 3.33
N LEU A 133 5.56 -7.80 4.14
CA LEU A 133 5.17 -6.48 4.64
C LEU A 133 5.64 -6.37 6.09
N LEU A 134 6.72 -5.61 6.34
CA LEU A 134 7.38 -5.58 7.64
C LEU A 134 7.09 -4.27 8.39
N ASN A 135 6.30 -4.36 9.47
CA ASN A 135 6.03 -3.27 10.40
C ASN A 135 6.37 -3.68 11.85
N ALA A 136 7.53 -3.24 12.35
CA ALA A 136 7.99 -3.53 13.70
C ALA A 136 8.88 -2.41 14.23
N GLY A 137 8.88 -2.20 15.55
CA GLY A 137 9.64 -1.13 16.23
C GLY A 137 8.78 -0.24 17.13
N THR A 138 7.46 -0.22 16.95
CA THR A 138 6.53 0.53 17.82
C THR A 138 6.68 0.10 19.29
N ASN A 139 6.83 -1.20 19.54
CA ASN A 139 7.02 -1.73 20.89
C ASN A 139 8.42 -1.44 21.45
N ASP A 140 9.45 -1.38 20.60
CA ASP A 140 10.79 -0.94 21.01
C ASP A 140 10.76 0.50 21.53
N ALA A 141 10.02 1.40 20.86
CA ALA A 141 9.79 2.76 21.34
C ALA A 141 8.96 2.80 22.64
N ILE A 142 7.83 2.08 22.70
CA ILE A 142 6.94 2.09 23.89
C ILE A 142 7.65 1.53 25.12
N GLN A 143 8.48 0.49 24.94
CA GLN A 143 9.19 -0.20 26.02
C GLN A 143 10.58 0.40 26.29
N ASP A 144 10.96 1.46 25.57
CA ASP A 144 12.28 2.10 25.65
C ASP A 144 13.45 1.11 25.51
N TYR A 145 13.29 0.16 24.59
CA TYR A 145 14.21 -0.96 24.43
C TYR A 145 15.15 -0.73 23.24
N LYS A 146 16.41 -0.40 23.53
CA LYS A 146 17.51 -0.35 22.54
C LYS A 146 17.12 0.42 21.27
N VAL A 147 16.53 1.60 21.47
CA VAL A 147 16.01 2.47 20.40
C VAL A 147 17.12 2.95 19.48
N ASP A 148 18.27 3.28 20.06
CA ASP A 148 19.52 3.70 19.39
C ASP A 148 20.08 2.66 18.40
N THR A 149 19.73 1.38 18.60
CA THR A 149 20.20 0.25 17.78
C THR A 149 19.04 -0.50 17.11
N ALA A 150 17.83 0.07 17.10
CA ALA A 150 16.66 -0.50 16.43
C ALA A 150 16.94 -0.75 14.94
N GLY A 151 17.59 0.20 14.28
CA GLY A 151 18.02 0.07 12.90
C GLY A 151 18.97 -1.11 12.68
N LYS A 152 20.01 -1.27 13.50
CA LYS A 152 20.96 -2.40 13.37
C LYS A 152 20.26 -3.76 13.52
N ARG A 153 19.29 -3.85 14.44
CA ARG A 153 18.49 -5.08 14.63
C ARG A 153 17.56 -5.34 13.45
N MET A 154 16.91 -4.30 12.93
CA MET A 154 16.07 -4.42 11.73
C MET A 154 16.91 -4.82 10.51
N ASP A 155 18.08 -4.22 10.32
CA ASP A 155 19.00 -4.56 9.24
C ASP A 155 19.46 -6.02 9.34
N SER A 156 19.76 -6.51 10.54
CA SER A 156 20.10 -7.92 10.76
C SER A 156 18.95 -8.86 10.41
N LEU A 157 17.71 -8.49 10.77
CA LEU A 157 16.50 -9.24 10.39
C LEU A 157 16.30 -9.27 8.88
N LEU A 158 16.45 -8.13 8.19
CA LEU A 158 16.35 -8.05 6.73
C LEU A 158 17.38 -8.95 6.03
N THR A 159 18.65 -8.91 6.48
CA THR A 159 19.68 -9.82 5.97
C THR A 159 19.26 -11.28 6.13
N TYR A 160 18.84 -11.67 7.33
CA TYR A 160 18.42 -13.05 7.59
C TYR A 160 17.24 -13.48 6.70
N LEU A 161 16.25 -12.60 6.46
CA LEU A 161 15.12 -12.90 5.57
C LEU A 161 15.57 -13.03 4.11
N PHE A 162 16.40 -12.12 3.60
CA PHE A 162 16.90 -12.21 2.22
C PHE A 162 17.78 -13.44 1.99
N ASP A 163 18.61 -13.81 2.97
CA ASP A 163 19.50 -14.97 2.88
C ASP A 163 18.75 -16.30 2.85
N ASN A 164 17.56 -16.37 3.46
CA ASN A 164 16.81 -17.62 3.65
C ASN A 164 15.51 -17.71 2.85
N ILE A 165 15.09 -16.63 2.18
CA ILE A 165 13.86 -16.56 1.39
C ILE A 165 14.21 -16.02 0.00
N PRO A 166 14.77 -16.86 -0.88
CA PRO A 166 15.12 -16.45 -2.24
C PRO A 166 13.90 -15.89 -2.98
N ASN A 167 14.15 -14.91 -3.84
CA ASN A 167 13.13 -14.20 -4.63
C ASN A 167 12.11 -13.38 -3.82
N THR A 168 12.29 -13.19 -2.51
CA THR A 168 11.43 -12.28 -1.75
C THR A 168 11.71 -10.82 -2.09
N THR A 169 10.66 -10.03 -2.24
CA THR A 169 10.69 -8.57 -2.06
C THR A 169 10.26 -8.25 -0.63
N ILE A 170 10.92 -7.31 0.02
CA ILE A 170 10.50 -6.81 1.33
C ILE A 170 10.04 -5.37 1.18
N ILE A 171 8.82 -5.10 1.64
CA ILE A 171 8.36 -3.73 1.85
C ILE A 171 8.56 -3.42 3.34
N LEU A 172 9.51 -2.55 3.65
CA LEU A 172 9.76 -2.09 5.01
C LEU A 172 8.97 -0.82 5.25
N SER A 173 8.10 -0.78 6.26
CA SER A 173 7.44 0.46 6.63
C SER A 173 8.25 1.28 7.63
N THR A 174 8.20 2.61 7.55
CA THR A 174 8.41 3.43 8.76
C THR A 174 7.33 3.12 9.80
N LEU A 175 7.55 3.51 11.06
CA LEU A 175 6.51 3.34 12.08
C LEU A 175 5.34 4.28 11.80
N THR A 176 4.12 3.85 12.14
CA THR A 176 2.99 4.78 12.27
C THR A 176 3.27 5.78 13.38
N PHE A 177 2.57 6.93 13.39
CA PHE A 177 2.71 7.89 14.47
C PHE A 177 2.54 7.23 15.84
N ASN A 178 3.48 7.47 16.75
CA ASN A 178 3.46 6.93 18.10
C ASN A 178 3.12 8.05 19.09
N GLY A 179 1.83 8.22 19.39
CA GLY A 179 1.36 9.27 20.28
C GLY A 179 1.72 9.07 21.76
N LYS A 180 2.34 7.94 22.14
CA LYS A 180 2.87 7.74 23.51
C LYS A 180 4.37 8.07 23.61
N LYS A 181 5.13 7.82 22.56
CA LYS A 181 6.59 8.02 22.47
C LYS A 181 6.95 8.62 21.09
N PRO A 182 6.49 9.84 20.77
CA PRO A 182 6.60 10.38 19.41
C PRO A 182 8.05 10.53 18.95
N GLN A 183 8.94 11.04 19.81
CA GLN A 183 10.36 11.19 19.48
C GLN A 183 11.02 9.84 19.18
N LEU A 184 10.85 8.85 20.07
CA LEU A 184 11.46 7.52 19.88
C LEU A 184 10.91 6.82 18.64
N GLY A 185 9.62 7.00 18.33
CA GLY A 185 9.04 6.50 17.08
C GLY A 185 9.70 7.12 15.84
N THR A 186 9.90 8.44 15.85
CA THR A 186 10.60 9.16 14.78
C THR A 186 12.07 8.75 14.65
N ASP A 187 12.77 8.53 15.76
CA ASP A 187 14.17 8.11 15.76
C ASP A 187 14.34 6.72 15.13
N ILE A 188 13.43 5.79 15.41
CA ILE A 188 13.42 4.45 14.77
C ILE A 188 13.11 4.57 13.27
N SER A 189 12.07 5.33 12.90
CA SER A 189 11.72 5.53 11.49
C SER A 189 12.87 6.16 10.68
N THR A 190 13.62 7.09 11.28
CA THR A 190 14.81 7.70 10.67
C THR A 190 15.88 6.65 10.37
N GLN A 191 16.15 5.74 11.32
CA GLN A 191 17.08 4.63 11.09
C GLN A 191 16.61 3.70 9.95
N TYR A 192 15.31 3.45 9.82
CA TYR A 192 14.77 2.60 8.75
C TYR A 192 14.87 3.25 7.37
N ILE A 193 14.68 4.57 7.27
CA ILE A 193 14.91 5.34 6.04
C ILE A 193 16.37 5.21 5.60
N GLU A 194 17.33 5.30 6.54
CA GLU A 194 18.76 5.15 6.24
C GLU A 194 19.13 3.73 5.81
N ILE A 195 18.53 2.70 6.42
CA ILE A 195 18.71 1.31 5.99
C ILE A 195 18.16 1.10 4.59
N ALA A 196 16.96 1.61 4.33
CA ALA A 196 16.34 1.48 3.01
C ALA A 196 17.19 2.15 1.93
N ALA A 197 17.73 3.35 2.18
CA ALA A 197 18.68 4.00 1.27
C ALA A 197 19.91 3.13 0.98
N LYS A 198 20.52 2.53 2.01
CA LYS A 198 21.71 1.68 1.88
C LYS A 198 21.41 0.39 1.10
N ARG A 199 20.31 -0.30 1.43
CA ARG A 199 19.92 -1.56 0.78
C ARG A 199 19.53 -1.35 -0.68
N ARG A 200 18.79 -0.29 -0.97
CA ARG A 200 18.43 0.07 -2.35
C ARG A 200 19.64 0.46 -3.19
N ALA A 201 20.62 1.16 -2.61
CA ALA A 201 21.89 1.44 -3.30
C ALA A 201 22.71 0.17 -3.63
N ARG A 202 22.42 -0.96 -2.98
CA ARG A 202 22.96 -2.29 -3.30
C ARG A 202 22.07 -3.10 -4.25
N ASN A 203 21.02 -2.50 -4.82
CA ASN A 203 20.02 -3.16 -5.67
C ASN A 203 19.30 -4.33 -5.00
N GLU A 204 19.21 -4.34 -3.67
CA GLU A 204 18.39 -5.32 -2.97
C GLU A 204 16.90 -5.06 -3.24
N SER A 205 16.09 -6.13 -3.26
CA SER A 205 14.63 -6.07 -3.50
C SER A 205 13.89 -5.54 -2.27
N LEU A 206 14.15 -4.28 -1.92
CA LEU A 206 13.57 -3.57 -0.78
C LEU A 206 12.91 -2.27 -1.24
N VAL A 207 11.67 -2.03 -0.82
CA VAL A 207 10.97 -0.75 -0.98
C VAL A 207 10.57 -0.21 0.39
N LEU A 208 10.75 1.09 0.61
CA LEU A 208 10.27 1.75 1.82
C LEU A 208 8.81 2.19 1.63
N ALA A 209 7.95 1.85 2.58
CA ALA A 209 6.59 2.37 2.73
C ALA A 209 6.56 3.44 3.83
N ASP A 210 6.49 4.71 3.48
CA ASP A 210 6.52 5.79 4.47
C ASP A 210 5.12 6.09 5.05
N MET A 211 4.89 5.62 6.27
CA MET A 211 3.65 5.78 7.02
C MET A 211 3.52 7.16 7.68
N SER A 212 4.62 7.92 7.79
CA SER A 212 4.72 9.09 8.67
C SER A 212 3.86 10.28 8.20
N THR A 213 3.61 10.38 6.90
CA THR A 213 2.83 11.48 6.31
C THR A 213 1.33 11.27 6.44
N PHE A 214 0.88 10.01 6.49
CA PHE A 214 -0.54 9.67 6.36
C PHE A 214 -1.19 9.24 7.68
N ILE A 215 -0.53 8.41 8.48
CA ILE A 215 -1.06 7.97 9.78
C ILE A 215 -0.60 8.94 10.88
N GLN A 216 -1.46 9.89 11.22
CA GLN A 216 -1.20 10.92 12.23
C GLN A 216 -2.02 10.71 13.50
N TRP A 217 -1.81 11.59 14.50
CA TRP A 217 -2.40 11.45 15.84
C TRP A 217 -3.94 11.30 15.86
N LYS A 218 -4.65 11.92 14.91
CA LYS A 218 -6.12 11.86 14.81
C LYS A 218 -6.63 10.50 14.37
N GLN A 219 -5.79 9.72 13.71
CA GLN A 219 -6.15 8.39 13.20
C GLN A 219 -5.80 7.28 14.20
N LEU A 220 -5.62 7.59 15.49
CA LEU A 220 -5.27 6.61 16.52
C LEU A 220 -6.35 6.50 17.60
N VAL A 221 -6.68 5.26 17.99
CA VAL A 221 -7.67 4.96 19.04
C VAL A 221 -7.10 5.19 20.44
N ASP A 222 -5.88 4.70 20.69
CA ASP A 222 -5.24 4.67 22.01
C ASP A 222 -3.84 5.29 22.00
N LYS A 223 -3.65 6.26 21.10
CA LYS A 223 -2.37 6.90 20.76
C LYS A 223 -1.35 5.97 20.11
N ILE A 224 -1.68 4.70 19.83
CA ILE A 224 -0.80 3.72 19.17
C ILE A 224 -1.47 3.08 17.96
N HIS A 225 -2.68 2.53 18.15
CA HIS A 225 -3.32 1.69 17.13
C HIS A 225 -4.19 2.53 16.20
N PRO A 226 -4.12 2.31 14.87
CA PRO A 226 -4.97 3.00 13.91
C PRO A 226 -6.46 2.80 14.18
N THR A 227 -7.26 3.81 13.83
CA THR A 227 -8.73 3.70 13.69
C THR A 227 -9.07 2.84 12.46
N ALA A 228 -10.36 2.58 12.22
CA ALA A 228 -10.79 1.90 11.00
C ALA A 228 -10.29 2.63 9.74
N LEU A 229 -10.48 3.96 9.67
CA LEU A 229 -9.96 4.79 8.59
C LEU A 229 -8.42 4.77 8.54
N GLY A 230 -7.75 4.84 9.69
CA GLY A 230 -6.28 4.77 9.72
C GLY A 230 -5.74 3.44 9.17
N TYR A 231 -6.41 2.31 9.42
CA TYR A 231 -6.01 1.04 8.82
C TYR A 231 -6.26 0.98 7.30
N GLU A 232 -7.33 1.63 6.82
CA GLU A 232 -7.61 1.77 5.40
C GLU A 232 -6.56 2.65 4.70
N GLU A 233 -6.23 3.80 5.28
CA GLU A 233 -5.15 4.69 4.82
C GLU A 233 -3.78 3.98 4.82
N MET A 234 -3.51 3.16 5.84
CA MET A 234 -2.29 2.35 5.90
C MET A 234 -2.23 1.36 4.73
N ALA A 235 -3.37 0.83 4.27
CA ALA A 235 -3.41 -0.02 3.08
C ALA A 235 -3.04 0.75 1.81
N SER A 236 -3.40 2.04 1.68
CA SER A 236 -2.97 2.89 0.56
C SER A 236 -1.45 3.05 0.49
N VAL A 237 -0.79 3.20 1.65
CA VAL A 237 0.68 3.32 1.71
C VAL A 237 1.35 2.01 1.28
N TRP A 238 0.88 0.86 1.78
CA TRP A 238 1.36 -0.44 1.33
C TRP A 238 1.15 -0.66 -0.17
N TRP A 239 -0.04 -0.31 -0.67
CA TRP A 239 -0.38 -0.44 -2.08
C TRP A 239 0.55 0.38 -2.97
N ALA A 240 0.81 1.65 -2.62
CA ALA A 240 1.74 2.49 -3.37
C ALA A 240 3.18 1.92 -3.39
N ALA A 241 3.65 1.35 -2.27
CA ALA A 241 4.96 0.71 -2.21
C ALA A 241 5.03 -0.59 -3.04
N ILE A 242 3.95 -1.38 -3.08
CA ILE A 242 3.88 -2.59 -3.93
C ILE A 242 3.87 -2.20 -5.41
N GLN A 243 3.12 -1.16 -5.80
CA GLN A 243 3.17 -0.62 -7.16
C GLN A 243 4.58 -0.13 -7.54
N GLN A 244 5.30 0.49 -6.60
CA GLN A 244 6.71 0.86 -6.83
C GLN A 244 7.58 -0.37 -7.06
N ALA A 245 7.43 -1.42 -6.25
CA ALA A 245 8.15 -2.69 -6.43
C ALA A 245 7.84 -3.35 -7.78
N GLU A 246 6.56 -3.33 -8.20
CA GLU A 246 6.13 -3.83 -9.51
C GLU A 246 6.76 -3.03 -10.64
N LYS A 247 6.68 -1.70 -10.60
CA LYS A 247 7.26 -0.78 -11.60
C LYS A 247 8.78 -0.96 -11.74
N GLU A 248 9.46 -1.26 -10.64
CA GLU A 248 10.91 -1.51 -10.62
C GLU A 248 11.29 -2.96 -10.97
N GLY A 249 10.32 -3.85 -11.23
CA GLY A 249 10.57 -5.26 -11.55
C GLY A 249 11.14 -6.07 -10.37
N LEU A 250 10.87 -5.63 -9.13
CA LEU A 250 11.37 -6.30 -7.93
C LEU A 250 10.53 -7.51 -7.54
N LEU A 251 9.23 -7.51 -7.84
CA LEU A 251 8.33 -8.63 -7.56
C LEU A 251 8.71 -9.85 -8.41
N LYS A 252 8.81 -11.01 -7.76
CA LYS A 252 9.20 -12.28 -8.39
C LYS A 252 8.23 -13.39 -8.02
N ALA A 253 8.13 -14.41 -8.86
CA ALA A 253 7.31 -15.58 -8.59
C ALA A 253 7.75 -16.30 -7.30
N PRO A 254 6.81 -16.86 -6.52
CA PRO A 254 7.15 -17.54 -5.27
C PRO A 254 7.89 -18.85 -5.53
N THR A 255 8.86 -19.15 -4.66
CA THR A 255 9.58 -20.42 -4.69
C THR A 255 8.58 -21.58 -4.49
N SER A 256 8.70 -22.59 -5.36
CA SER A 256 7.92 -23.82 -5.27
C SER A 256 8.39 -24.63 -4.06
N THR A 257 7.47 -25.11 -3.23
CA THR A 257 7.79 -25.98 -2.09
C THR A 257 6.94 -27.25 -2.18
N ALA A 258 7.39 -28.35 -1.56
CA ALA A 258 6.66 -29.62 -1.58
C ALA A 258 5.23 -29.53 -0.99
N LYS A 259 5.00 -28.62 -0.04
CA LYS A 259 3.66 -28.30 0.49
C LYS A 259 2.85 -27.37 -0.44
N ASN A 260 3.54 -26.59 -1.27
CA ASN A 260 2.95 -25.56 -2.13
C ASN A 260 2.73 -26.01 -3.59
N ASN A 261 3.25 -27.16 -4.01
CA ASN A 261 2.96 -27.77 -5.31
C ASN A 261 1.46 -28.10 -5.50
N THR A 262 0.72 -28.23 -4.40
CA THR A 262 -0.75 -28.42 -4.38
C THR A 262 -1.51 -27.18 -3.88
N ALA A 263 -0.83 -26.14 -3.39
CA ALA A 263 -1.44 -25.08 -2.57
C ALA A 263 -1.48 -23.67 -3.21
N PHE A 264 -1.12 -23.54 -4.49
CA PHE A 264 -1.54 -22.42 -5.35
C PHE A 264 -2.38 -22.94 -6.53
N SER A 265 -3.22 -23.96 -6.29
CA SER A 265 -4.22 -24.26 -7.31
C SER A 265 -5.24 -23.11 -7.32
N LYS A 266 -5.71 -22.72 -8.50
CA LYS A 266 -6.86 -21.81 -8.67
C LYS A 266 -8.06 -22.18 -7.79
N VAL A 267 -8.11 -23.43 -7.29
CA VAL A 267 -9.13 -23.91 -6.35
C VAL A 267 -8.98 -23.29 -4.96
N ARG A 268 -7.78 -23.27 -4.35
CA ARG A 268 -7.58 -22.65 -3.03
C ARG A 268 -7.84 -21.15 -3.08
N GLU A 269 -7.45 -20.49 -4.16
CA GLU A 269 -7.72 -19.07 -4.34
C GLU A 269 -9.23 -18.77 -4.43
N LYS A 270 -9.99 -19.61 -5.16
CA LYS A 270 -11.46 -19.50 -5.26
C LYS A 270 -12.14 -19.72 -3.91
N GLU A 271 -11.58 -20.56 -3.04
CA GLU A 271 -12.08 -20.77 -1.68
C GLU A 271 -11.81 -19.55 -0.78
N LEU A 272 -10.67 -18.90 -0.97
CA LEU A 272 -10.20 -17.70 -0.26
C LEU A 272 -10.70 -16.38 -0.88
N ASP A 273 -11.71 -16.44 -1.76
CA ASP A 273 -12.23 -15.31 -2.52
C ASP A 273 -12.97 -14.30 -1.61
N ASP A 274 -12.33 -13.17 -1.32
CA ASP A 274 -12.98 -11.97 -0.77
C ASP A 274 -13.60 -11.15 -1.93
N SER A 275 -14.21 -9.99 -1.68
CA SER A 275 -14.61 -9.11 -2.80
C SER A 275 -13.41 -8.79 -3.71
N THR A 276 -13.63 -8.84 -5.02
CA THR A 276 -12.70 -8.29 -6.02
C THR A 276 -13.14 -6.91 -6.51
N ALA A 277 -14.19 -6.33 -5.94
CA ALA A 277 -14.58 -4.97 -6.24
C ALA A 277 -13.49 -3.98 -5.82
N ASP A 278 -13.44 -2.83 -6.48
CA ASP A 278 -12.56 -1.74 -6.08
C ASP A 278 -12.87 -1.34 -4.64
N PRO A 279 -11.93 -1.48 -3.68
CA PRO A 279 -12.16 -1.06 -2.31
C PRO A 279 -12.21 0.47 -2.17
N SER A 280 -11.91 1.24 -3.22
CA SER A 280 -11.87 2.72 -3.22
C SER A 280 -10.90 3.27 -2.18
N LEU A 281 -9.67 2.73 -2.14
CA LEU A 281 -8.66 3.16 -1.18
C LEU A 281 -8.43 4.68 -1.20
N PRO A 282 -8.21 5.33 -0.05
CA PRO A 282 -7.83 6.73 0.02
C PRO A 282 -6.63 7.03 -0.86
N ALA A 283 -6.69 8.13 -1.62
CA ALA A 283 -5.59 8.55 -2.48
C ALA A 283 -4.32 8.83 -1.65
N TYR A 284 -3.19 8.28 -2.07
CA TYR A 284 -1.90 8.48 -1.42
C TYR A 284 -0.81 8.63 -2.48
N THR A 285 -0.05 9.72 -2.38
CA THR A 285 1.13 9.96 -3.22
C THR A 285 2.38 9.62 -2.41
N ALA A 286 3.02 8.51 -2.74
CA ALA A 286 4.23 8.09 -2.07
C ALA A 286 5.38 9.09 -2.30
N PRO A 287 6.18 9.41 -1.27
CA PRO A 287 7.42 10.14 -1.48
C PRO A 287 8.40 9.31 -2.32
N PRO A 288 9.40 9.96 -2.95
CA PRO A 288 10.47 9.24 -3.64
C PRO A 288 11.18 8.26 -2.69
N GLN A 289 11.59 7.11 -3.23
CA GLN A 289 12.38 6.14 -2.45
C GLN A 289 13.69 6.77 -1.96
N PRO A 290 14.12 6.45 -0.71
CA PRO A 290 15.28 7.10 -0.13
C PRO A 290 16.56 6.69 -0.83
N THR A 291 17.48 7.65 -0.99
CA THR A 291 18.81 7.45 -1.57
C THR A 291 19.89 7.77 -0.54
N LEU A 292 21.12 7.31 -0.78
CA LEU A 292 22.25 7.68 0.05
C LEU A 292 22.41 9.21 0.02
N LYS A 293 22.57 9.83 1.19
CA LYS A 293 22.87 11.27 1.28
C LYS A 293 24.19 11.51 0.55
N SER A 294 24.16 12.34 -0.50
CA SER A 294 25.38 12.85 -1.13
C SER A 294 26.08 13.77 -0.14
N ASN A 295 27.38 13.57 0.10
CA ASN A 295 28.19 14.44 0.98
C ASN A 295 28.45 15.84 0.38
N ASN A 296 27.88 16.16 -0.79
CA ASN A 296 28.02 17.46 -1.41
C ASN A 296 26.86 18.40 -1.04
N GLY A 297 27.05 19.18 0.03
CA GLY A 297 26.53 20.56 0.15
C GLY A 297 25.05 20.77 0.47
N SER A 298 24.81 21.59 1.51
CA SER A 298 23.55 22.26 1.90
C SER A 298 22.27 21.40 2.03
N SER A 299 21.94 21.10 3.28
CA SER A 299 20.76 20.37 3.72
C SER A 299 19.44 21.12 3.49
N LEU A 300 18.87 21.03 2.29
CA LEU A 300 17.47 21.42 2.05
C LEU A 300 16.45 20.39 2.58
N PHE A 301 16.88 19.14 2.82
CA PHE A 301 16.01 18.10 3.40
C PHE A 301 15.83 18.19 4.93
N HIS A 302 16.68 18.95 5.64
CA HIS A 302 16.51 19.16 7.09
C HIS A 302 15.40 20.17 7.42
N GLN A 303 15.03 21.05 6.47
CA GLN A 303 13.97 22.02 6.70
C GLN A 303 12.56 21.41 6.58
N TRP A 304 12.33 20.39 5.76
CA TRP A 304 10.95 19.87 5.62
C TRP A 304 10.47 19.01 6.80
N HIS A 305 11.36 18.33 7.52
CA HIS A 305 10.98 17.48 8.66
C HIS A 305 10.97 18.22 10.01
N LEU A 306 11.82 19.24 10.20
CA LEU A 306 11.76 20.05 11.42
C LEU A 306 10.47 20.90 11.50
N TRP A 307 9.94 21.36 10.36
CA TRP A 307 8.68 22.11 10.33
C TRP A 307 7.45 21.24 10.61
N ALA A 308 7.42 19.98 10.16
CA ALA A 308 6.32 19.06 10.47
C ALA A 308 6.26 18.72 11.97
N VAL A 309 7.42 18.46 12.60
CA VAL A 309 7.50 18.10 14.02
C VAL A 309 7.25 19.32 14.93
N THR A 310 7.78 20.50 14.60
CA THR A 310 7.50 21.72 15.39
C THR A 310 6.03 22.16 15.27
N PHE A 311 5.41 22.04 14.10
CA PHE A 311 3.99 22.36 13.93
C PHE A 311 3.08 21.35 14.66
N GLN A 312 3.43 20.07 14.70
CA GLN A 312 2.71 19.07 15.51
C GLN A 312 2.92 19.23 17.02
N MET A 313 4.12 19.64 17.48
CA MET A 313 4.34 19.93 18.90
C MET A 313 3.60 21.18 19.37
N ILE A 314 3.54 22.25 18.56
CA ILE A 314 2.81 23.49 18.90
C ILE A 314 1.31 23.23 19.06
N MET A 315 0.71 22.36 18.23
CA MET A 315 -0.70 21.99 18.34
C MET A 315 -1.04 21.17 19.60
N MET A 316 -0.08 20.45 20.19
CA MET A 316 -0.27 19.77 21.49
C MET A 316 -0.24 20.74 22.68
N CYS A 317 0.49 21.85 22.58
CA CYS A 317 0.57 22.85 23.66
C CYS A 317 -0.65 23.78 23.71
N ILE A 318 -1.26 24.09 22.56
CA ILE A 318 -2.42 25.02 22.49
C ILE A 318 -3.74 24.34 22.93
N GLY A 319 -3.81 23.00 22.90
CA GLY A 319 -4.97 22.22 23.35
C GLY A 319 -5.20 22.19 24.88
N PHE A 320 -4.31 22.79 25.68
CA PHE A 320 -4.43 22.84 27.14
C PHE A 320 -4.75 24.24 27.70
N SER A 321 -5.05 25.23 26.86
CA SER A 321 -5.40 26.59 27.31
C SER A 321 -6.87 26.99 27.09
N TYR A 322 -7.74 26.02 26.81
CA TYR A 322 -9.20 26.21 26.89
C TYR A 322 -9.84 25.07 27.66
N VAL A 323 -9.76 25.17 28.99
CA VAL A 323 -10.76 24.70 29.96
C VAL A 323 -11.00 25.86 30.90
#